data_AF-U2ESF8-F1
#
_entry.id   AF-U2ESF8-F1
#
_cell.length_a   1.000
_cell.length_b   1.000
_cell.length_c   1.000
_cell.angle_alpha   90.00
_cell.angle_beta   90.00
_cell.angle_gamma   90.00
#
_symmetry.space_group_name_H-M   'P 1'
#
loop_
_entity.id
_entity.type
_entity.pdbx_description
1 polymer ?
#
loop_
_entity_poly.entity_id
_entity_poly.type
_entity_poly.pdbx_seq_one_letter_code
_entity_poly.pdbx_strand_id
1 'polypeptide(L)'
;MEPAKADREYPLGEIIIKTGKESQEHMVDTRTDELYRALQDKGYPDELCREIAYKHMNTDYTATRMLGYLYRVTSPRVEDVIDEMLAILSDREAIVRKKELEHAQATINSVYREGL
;
A
#
# COMPACT_ATOMS: atom_id res chain seq x y z
N MET A 1 -7.09 24.98 14.56
CA MET A 1 -6.31 23.75 14.37
C MET A 1 -7.04 22.97 13.30
N GLU A 2 -6.73 23.27 12.04
CA GLU A 2 -7.42 22.67 10.89
C GLU A 2 -6.72 21.37 10.47
N PRO A 3 -7.47 20.29 10.19
CA PRO A 3 -6.96 19.18 9.41
C PRO A 3 -7.65 19.16 8.04
N ALA A 4 -6.97 19.65 7.01
CA ALA A 4 -7.28 19.34 5.62
C ALA A 4 -5.97 19.38 4.80
N LYS A 5 -5.38 18.20 4.59
CA LYS A 5 -4.46 17.98 3.46
C LYS A 5 -5.20 17.02 2.53
N ALA A 6 -5.94 17.58 1.58
CA ALA A 6 -5.47 17.77 0.21
C ALA A 6 -5.36 16.41 -0.50
N ASP A 7 -6.50 15.91 -0.99
CA ASP A 7 -6.78 15.71 -2.41
C ASP A 7 -5.50 15.53 -3.25
N ARG A 8 -4.84 14.38 -3.12
CA ARG A 8 -3.90 13.91 -4.14
C ARG A 8 -4.70 13.26 -5.26
N GLU A 9 -5.38 14.10 -6.02
CA GLU A 9 -5.88 13.77 -7.33
C GLU A 9 -4.64 13.54 -8.21
N TYR A 10 -4.37 12.28 -8.58
CA TYR A 10 -3.29 11.95 -9.50
C TYR A 10 -3.66 12.53 -10.87
N PRO A 11 -2.91 13.51 -11.41
CA PRO A 11 -3.27 14.10 -12.69
C PRO A 11 -3.03 13.06 -13.79
N LEU A 12 -4.12 12.43 -14.26
CA LEU A 12 -4.19 11.74 -15.54
C LEU A 12 -4.18 12.79 -16.64
N GLY A 13 -3.01 13.35 -16.94
CA GLY A 13 -2.87 14.45 -17.89
C GLY A 13 -1.61 14.32 -18.74
N GLU A 14 -1.84 13.90 -19.99
CA GLU A 14 -0.93 13.96 -21.14
C GLU A 14 0.11 12.84 -21.28
N ILE A 15 -0.34 11.78 -21.98
CA ILE A 15 0.52 10.90 -22.77
C ILE A 15 1.19 11.76 -23.85
N ILE A 16 2.38 12.29 -23.54
CA ILE A 16 3.27 12.82 -24.58
C ILE A 16 4.21 11.69 -24.97
N ILE A 17 3.87 11.03 -26.08
CA ILE A 17 4.76 10.14 -26.80
C ILE A 17 5.89 11.00 -27.37
N LYS A 18 6.98 11.22 -26.61
CA LYS A 18 8.21 11.81 -27.17
C LYS A 18 9.45 11.08 -26.70
N THR A 19 10.17 10.67 -27.72
CA THR A 19 11.45 9.97 -27.77
C THR A 19 12.52 10.59 -26.86
N GLY A 20 13.31 9.74 -26.20
CA GLY A 20 14.73 9.98 -25.93
C GLY A 20 15.09 10.94 -24.80
N LYS A 21 15.51 10.34 -23.67
CA LYS A 21 16.42 10.87 -22.63
C LYS A 21 16.04 12.17 -21.89
N GLU A 22 16.33 12.14 -20.60
CA GLU A 22 16.29 13.25 -19.63
C GLU A 22 14.92 13.56 -19.02
N SER A 23 14.64 12.87 -17.90
CA SER A 23 13.96 13.42 -16.70
C SER A 23 14.14 12.41 -15.55
N GLN A 24 15.37 12.20 -15.09
CA GLN A 24 15.56 11.62 -13.75
C GLN A 24 15.49 12.77 -12.75
N GLU A 25 14.28 13.25 -12.47
CA GLU A 25 14.05 13.89 -11.17
C GLU A 25 14.29 12.81 -10.11
N HIS A 26 15.10 13.10 -9.09
CA HIS A 26 15.29 12.23 -7.92
C HIS A 26 13.97 12.14 -7.15
N MET A 27 13.01 11.38 -7.69
CA MET A 27 11.83 10.94 -6.98
C MET A 27 12.33 10.00 -5.88
N VAL A 28 12.09 10.35 -4.62
CA VAL A 28 12.38 9.45 -3.50
C VAL A 28 11.57 8.18 -3.76
N ASP A 29 12.28 7.08 -4.07
CA ASP A 29 11.66 5.79 -4.39
C ASP A 29 10.95 5.30 -3.14
N THR A 30 9.62 5.37 -3.14
CA THR A 30 8.83 4.85 -2.03
C THR A 30 8.83 3.33 -2.09
N ARG A 31 8.55 2.66 -0.97
CA ARG A 31 8.39 1.20 -0.96
C ARG A 31 7.30 0.74 -1.94
N THR A 32 6.31 1.59 -2.17
CA THR A 32 5.23 1.38 -3.13
C THR A 32 5.72 1.45 -4.59
N ASP A 33 6.65 2.34 -4.91
CA ASP A 33 7.24 2.44 -6.25
C ASP A 33 8.10 1.22 -6.57
N GLU A 34 8.85 0.73 -5.60
CA GLU A 34 9.60 -0.53 -5.70
C GLU A 34 8.66 -1.72 -5.95
N LEU A 35 7.53 -1.79 -5.24
CA LEU A 35 6.50 -2.81 -5.47
C LEU A 35 5.93 -2.73 -6.88
N TYR A 36 5.60 -1.52 -7.34
CA TYR A 36 5.10 -1.31 -8.70
C TYR A 36 6.10 -1.83 -9.75
N ARG A 37 7.38 -1.50 -9.62
CA ARG A 37 8.44 -2.00 -10.51
C ARG A 37 8.59 -3.52 -10.44
N ALA A 38 8.55 -4.10 -9.24
CA ALA A 38 8.65 -5.55 -9.07
C ALA A 38 7.49 -6.32 -9.74
N LEU A 39 6.29 -5.73 -9.77
CA LEU A 39 5.15 -6.29 -10.51
C LEU A 39 5.33 -6.13 -12.02
N GLN A 40 5.83 -4.98 -12.50
CA GLN A 40 6.12 -4.78 -13.92
C GLN A 40 7.23 -5.72 -14.43
N ASP A 41 8.29 -5.93 -13.65
CA ASP A 41 9.40 -6.85 -13.98
C ASP A 41 8.95 -8.30 -14.14
N LYS A 42 7.83 -8.67 -13.50
CA LYS A 42 7.19 -9.99 -13.67
C LYS A 42 6.25 -10.07 -14.87
N GLY A 43 6.04 -8.98 -15.59
CA GLY A 43 5.25 -8.92 -16.81
C GLY A 43 3.74 -8.75 -16.61
N TYR A 44 3.31 -8.29 -15.43
CA TYR A 44 1.89 -8.00 -15.19
C TYR A 44 1.44 -6.72 -15.93
N PRO A 45 0.15 -6.62 -16.32
CA PRO A 45 -0.39 -5.42 -16.96
C PRO A 45 -0.23 -4.17 -16.09
N ASP A 46 0.10 -3.02 -16.71
CA ASP A 46 0.34 -1.76 -16.01
C ASP A 46 -0.80 -1.35 -15.07
N GLU A 47 -2.04 -1.52 -15.53
CA GLU A 47 -3.25 -1.21 -14.75
C GLU A 47 -3.30 -2.04 -13.45
N LEU A 48 -3.01 -3.34 -13.54
CA LEU A 48 -2.96 -4.22 -12.37
C LEU A 48 -1.83 -3.81 -11.42
N CYS A 49 -0.65 -3.48 -11.96
CA CYS A 49 0.48 -3.02 -11.15
C CYS A 49 0.12 -1.75 -10.37
N ARG A 50 -0.55 -0.79 -11.01
CA ARG A 50 -0.99 0.46 -10.35
C ARG A 50 -2.06 0.21 -9.30
N GLU A 51 -3.04 -0.66 -9.60
CA GLU A 51 -4.12 -1.01 -8.67
C GLU A 51 -3.55 -1.61 -7.39
N ILE A 52 -2.68 -2.61 -7.52
CA ILE A 52 -2.05 -3.28 -6.38
C ILE A 52 -1.18 -2.29 -5.61
N ALA A 53 -0.22 -1.63 -6.26
CA ALA A 53 0.76 -0.79 -5.58
C ALA A 53 0.10 0.45 -4.96
N TYR A 54 -0.56 1.27 -5.76
CA TYR A 54 -0.95 2.61 -5.34
C TYR A 54 -2.31 2.70 -4.67
N LYS A 55 -3.22 1.73 -4.90
CA LYS A 55 -4.53 1.71 -4.21
C LYS A 55 -4.53 0.80 -2.99
N HIS A 56 -4.03 -0.42 -3.11
CA HIS A 56 -4.15 -1.42 -2.04
C HIS A 56 -2.92 -1.55 -1.15
N MET A 57 -1.72 -1.44 -1.73
CA MET A 57 -0.44 -1.63 -1.05
C MET A 57 0.28 -0.29 -0.79
N ASN A 58 -0.49 0.76 -0.51
CA ASN A 58 0.00 2.14 -0.46
C ASN A 58 0.70 2.56 0.85
N THR A 59 1.05 1.61 1.71
CA THR A 59 1.79 1.86 2.95
C THR A 59 3.06 1.02 2.96
N ASP A 60 4.10 1.48 3.66
CA ASP A 60 5.34 0.71 3.78
C ASP A 60 5.10 -0.70 4.33
N TYR A 61 4.17 -0.88 5.28
CA TYR A 61 3.84 -2.19 5.84
C TYR A 61 3.29 -3.15 4.78
N THR A 62 2.27 -2.72 4.04
CA THR A 62 1.60 -3.56 3.04
C THR A 62 2.52 -3.80 1.83
N ALA A 63 3.23 -2.77 1.35
CA ALA A 63 4.19 -2.89 0.27
C ALA A 63 5.37 -3.82 0.60
N THR A 64 5.94 -3.72 1.81
CA THR A 64 7.04 -4.60 2.27
C THR A 64 6.61 -6.07 2.29
N ARG A 65 5.39 -6.35 2.76
CA ARG A 65 4.85 -7.72 2.80
C ARG A 65 4.70 -8.29 1.39
N MET A 66 4.12 -7.50 0.48
CA MET A 66 3.91 -7.90 -0.91
C MET A 66 5.22 -8.11 -1.66
N LEU A 67 6.21 -7.22 -1.49
CA LEU A 67 7.55 -7.40 -2.05
C LEU A 67 8.22 -8.68 -1.54
N GLY A 68 8.08 -8.98 -0.24
CA GLY A 68 8.56 -10.22 0.34
C GLY A 68 8.00 -11.46 -0.37
N TYR A 69 6.70 -11.47 -0.69
CA TYR A 69 6.08 -12.54 -1.46
C TYR A 69 6.65 -12.63 -2.88
N LEU A 70 6.68 -11.50 -3.60
CA LEU A 70 7.15 -11.45 -4.99
C LEU A 70 8.63 -11.86 -5.16
N TYR A 71 9.46 -11.64 -4.14
CA TYR A 71 10.86 -12.09 -4.16
C TYR A 71 11.05 -13.58 -3.87
N ARG A 72 10.07 -14.24 -3.23
CA ARG A 72 10.10 -15.68 -2.97
C ARG A 72 9.46 -16.49 -4.10
N VAL A 73 8.50 -15.90 -4.81
CA VAL A 73 7.74 -16.60 -5.85
C VAL A 73 8.16 -16.08 -7.23
N THR A 74 8.79 -16.94 -8.02
CA THR A 74 9.42 -16.57 -9.30
C THR A 74 8.41 -16.10 -10.34
N SER A 75 7.37 -16.89 -10.60
CA SER A 75 6.35 -16.61 -11.63
C SER A 75 4.94 -16.91 -11.11
N PRO A 76 4.43 -16.13 -10.14
CA PRO A 76 3.08 -16.31 -9.64
C PRO A 76 2.06 -16.01 -10.76
N ARG A 77 0.93 -16.71 -10.76
CA ARG A 77 -0.17 -16.31 -11.63
C ARG A 77 -0.82 -15.05 -11.06
N VAL A 78 -1.62 -14.37 -11.86
CA VAL A 78 -2.34 -13.17 -11.40
C VAL A 78 -3.22 -13.49 -10.20
N GLU A 79 -3.89 -14.65 -10.20
CA GLU A 79 -4.72 -15.10 -9.08
C GLU A 79 -3.91 -15.23 -7.80
N ASP A 80 -2.71 -15.83 -7.87
CA ASP A 80 -1.85 -16.03 -6.70
C ASP A 80 -1.31 -14.69 -6.15
N VAL A 81 -1.16 -13.66 -6.99
CA VAL A 81 -0.78 -12.30 -6.57
C VAL A 81 -1.95 -11.61 -5.88
N ILE A 82 -3.16 -11.75 -6.41
CA ILE A 82 -4.38 -11.17 -5.83
C ILE A 82 -4.71 -11.85 -4.49
N ASP A 83 -4.56 -13.16 -4.39
CA ASP A 83 -4.79 -13.89 -3.15
C ASP A 83 -3.86 -13.42 -2.03
N GLU A 84 -2.56 -13.24 -2.33
CA GLU A 84 -1.61 -12.69 -1.36
C GLU A 84 -1.97 -11.25 -0.99
N MET A 85 -2.39 -10.43 -1.96
CA MET A 85 -2.82 -9.05 -1.72
C MET A 85 -4.00 -9.01 -0.73
N LEU A 86 -5.00 -9.87 -0.93
CA LEU A 86 -6.17 -9.98 -0.05
C LEU A 86 -5.80 -10.50 1.34
N ALA A 87 -4.89 -11.47 1.43
CA ALA A 87 -4.37 -11.97 2.71
C ALA A 87 -3.68 -10.87 3.53
N ILE A 88 -2.82 -10.06 2.89
CA ILE A 88 -2.14 -8.94 3.54
C ILE A 88 -3.14 -7.87 4.03
N LEU A 89 -4.17 -7.58 3.24
CA LEU A 89 -5.22 -6.63 3.64
C LEU A 89 -6.03 -7.17 4.83
N SER A 90 -6.35 -8.45 4.84
CA SER A 90 -7.05 -9.09 5.96
C SER A 90 -6.23 -9.05 7.25
N ASP A 91 -4.92 -9.36 7.17
CA ASP A 91 -4.00 -9.24 8.31
C ASP A 91 -3.98 -7.81 8.87
N ARG A 92 -3.92 -6.81 7.98
CA ARG A 92 -3.95 -5.39 8.35
C ARG A 92 -5.23 -5.03 9.11
N GLU A 93 -6.40 -5.46 8.61
CA GLU A 93 -7.68 -5.20 9.26
C GLU A 93 -7.77 -5.84 10.64
N ALA A 94 -7.27 -7.07 10.80
CA ALA A 94 -7.25 -7.75 12.09
C ALA A 94 -6.39 -6.99 13.12
N ILE A 95 -5.25 -6.43 12.69
CA ILE A 95 -4.38 -5.61 13.56
C ILE A 95 -5.09 -4.31 13.98
N VAL A 96 -5.75 -3.62 13.04
CA VAL A 96 -6.49 -2.38 13.33
C VAL A 96 -7.61 -2.65 14.33
N ARG A 97 -8.44 -3.67 14.07
CA ARG A 97 -9.55 -4.04 14.95
C ARG A 97 -9.07 -4.40 16.36
N LYS A 98 -7.96 -5.13 16.47
CA LYS A 98 -7.38 -5.47 17.78
C LYS A 98 -6.98 -4.20 18.56
N LYS A 99 -6.33 -3.23 17.90
CA LYS A 99 -5.94 -1.96 18.52
C LYS A 99 -7.14 -1.11 18.95
N GLU A 100 -8.20 -1.08 18.16
CA GLU A 100 -9.44 -0.38 18.51
C GLU A 100 -10.09 -0.98 19.76
N LEU A 101 -10.15 -2.31 19.87
CA LEU A 101 -10.66 -3.00 21.06
C LEU A 101 -9.79 -2.75 22.30
N GLU A 102 -8.46 -2.80 22.16
CA GLU A 102 -7.53 -2.49 23.24
C GLU A 102 -7.67 -1.04 23.71
N HIS A 103 -7.85 -0.10 22.78
CA HIS A 103 -8.08 1.30 23.11
C HIS A 103 -9.42 1.51 23.83
N ALA A 104 -10.50 0.88 23.36
CA ALA A 104 -11.80 0.93 24.01
C ALA A 104 -11.72 0.36 25.45
N GLN A 105 -11.01 -0.75 25.65
CA GLN A 105 -10.82 -1.35 26.98
C GLN A 105 -9.98 -0.44 27.90
N ALA A 106 -8.94 0.20 27.38
CA ALA A 106 -8.12 1.15 28.15
C ALA A 106 -8.93 2.37 28.60
N THR A 107 -9.80 2.90 27.73
CA THR A 107 -10.71 4.00 28.06
C THR A 107 -11.76 3.60 29.10
N ILE A 108 -12.30 2.37 29.03
CA ILE A 108 -13.19 1.84 30.08
C ILE A 108 -12.44 1.73 31.43
N ASN A 109 -11.19 1.25 31.40
CA ASN A 109 -10.38 1.08 32.61
C ASN A 109 -9.96 2.43 33.25
N SER A 110 -9.79 3.51 32.47
CA SER A 110 -9.52 4.83 33.03
C SER A 110 -10.75 5.41 33.73
N VAL A 111 -11.96 5.22 33.17
CA VAL A 111 -13.22 5.62 33.82
C VAL A 111 -13.44 4.88 35.14
N TYR A 112 -13.08 3.59 35.23
CA TYR A 112 -13.13 2.84 36.49
C TYR A 112 -12.06 3.22 37.51
N ARG A 113 -10.94 3.85 37.11
CA ARG A 113 -9.89 4.33 38.03
C ARG A 113 -10.08 5.77 38.49
N GLU A 114 -10.69 6.61 37.67
CA GLU A 114 -10.93 8.03 37.99
C GLU A 114 -12.33 8.27 38.58
N GLY A 115 -13.16 7.22 38.69
CA GLY A 115 -14.58 7.29 39.06
C GLY A 115 -15.03 6.41 40.23
N LEU A 116 -14.19 6.16 41.23
CA LEU A 116 -14.58 5.72 42.58
C LEU A 116 -13.79 6.46 43.67
#